data_AF-A0A239JK92-F1
#
_entry.id   AF-A0A239JK92-F1
#
_cell.length_a   1.000
_cell.length_b   1.000
_cell.length_c   1.000
_cell.angle_alpha   90.00
_cell.angle_beta   90.00
_cell.angle_gamma   90.00
#
_symmetry.space_group_name_H-M   'P 1'
#
loop_
_entity.id
_entity.type
_entity.pdbx_description
1 polymer ?
#
loop_
_entity_poly.entity_id
_entity_poly.type
_entity_poly.pdbx_seq_one_letter_code
_entity_poly.pdbx_strand_id
1 'polypeptide(L)'
;MTMQMSIAALAPAGAINAADLPPDFWRTLINLDRHRLEGVAEMAISLLDAIDGDPDIEPNGDELDGTAAEDDFVDQNWAWRCEPGCPVADPDCDVGVLLPRYGTDQTAGPVNEEEAVREWQEAELAAAWRKENLMRRGQA
;
A
#
# COMPACT_ATOMS: atom_id res chain seq x y z
N MET A 1 46.09 -5.20 -14.12
CA MET A 1 45.84 -5.50 -12.70
C MET A 1 44.52 -4.83 -12.36
N THR A 2 43.42 -5.55 -12.56
CA THR A 2 42.06 -4.99 -12.57
C THR A 2 41.41 -5.39 -11.25
N MET A 3 41.17 -4.43 -10.36
CA MET A 3 40.44 -4.68 -9.12
C MET A 3 38.96 -4.86 -9.45
N GLN A 4 38.46 -6.07 -9.22
CA GLN A 4 37.05 -6.41 -9.31
C GLN A 4 36.41 -6.01 -7.97
N MET A 5 35.71 -4.88 -7.92
CA MET A 5 34.86 -4.56 -6.79
C MET A 5 33.59 -5.41 -6.89
N SER A 6 33.49 -6.40 -6.02
CA SER A 6 32.27 -7.17 -5.80
C SER A 6 31.32 -6.33 -4.97
N ILE A 7 30.26 -5.80 -5.58
CA ILE A 7 29.11 -5.26 -4.86
C ILE A 7 28.30 -6.48 -4.44
N ALA A 8 28.58 -6.99 -3.24
CA ALA A 8 27.64 -7.89 -2.58
C ALA A 8 26.36 -7.09 -2.34
N ALA A 9 25.28 -7.46 -3.02
CA ALA A 9 23.96 -6.93 -2.75
C ALA A 9 23.64 -7.23 -1.28
N LEU A 10 23.54 -6.19 -0.44
CA LEU A 10 22.89 -6.29 0.85
C LEU A 10 21.45 -6.70 0.57
N ALA A 11 21.07 -7.91 0.98
CA ALA A 11 19.66 -8.24 1.11
C ALA A 11 19.03 -7.25 2.11
N PRO A 12 17.79 -6.78 1.88
CA PRO A 12 17.11 -5.92 2.84
C PRO A 12 17.01 -6.65 4.18
N ALA A 13 17.62 -6.06 5.22
CA ALA A 13 17.42 -6.51 6.59
C ALA A 13 15.93 -6.38 6.92
N GLY A 14 15.28 -7.43 7.44
CA GLY A 14 14.03 -7.26 8.19
C GLY A 14 12.86 -8.20 7.92
N ALA A 15 12.90 -9.09 6.92
CA ALA A 15 11.80 -10.06 6.77
C ALA A 15 12.05 -11.29 7.66
N ILE A 16 11.39 -11.34 8.82
CA ILE A 16 11.33 -12.55 9.64
C ILE A 16 10.37 -13.52 8.92
N ASN A 17 10.86 -14.66 8.42
CA ASN A 17 9.95 -15.67 7.90
C ASN A 17 9.31 -16.41 9.08
N ALA A 18 8.07 -16.86 8.93
CA ALA A 18 7.42 -17.70 9.94
C ALA A 18 8.24 -18.96 10.28
N ALA A 19 9.07 -19.43 9.34
CA ALA A 19 10.00 -20.55 9.52
C ALA A 19 11.19 -20.24 10.45
N ASP A 20 11.51 -18.96 10.65
CA ASP A 20 12.63 -18.51 11.49
C ASP A 20 12.20 -18.36 12.98
N LEU A 21 10.89 -18.42 13.25
CA LEU A 21 10.36 -18.40 14.61
C LEU A 21 10.59 -19.74 15.31
N PRO A 22 10.89 -19.75 16.62
CA PRO A 22 10.96 -20.98 17.39
C PRO A 22 9.67 -21.82 17.21
N PRO A 23 9.76 -23.15 17.10
CA PRO A 23 8.60 -24.02 16.85
C PRO A 23 7.46 -23.87 17.87
N ASP A 24 7.77 -23.42 19.08
CA ASP A 24 6.82 -23.23 20.18
C ASP A 24 6.45 -21.76 20.44
N PHE A 25 6.86 -20.84 19.57
CA PHE A 25 6.56 -19.41 19.69
C PHE A 25 5.05 -19.16 19.84
N TRP A 26 4.26 -19.66 18.88
CA TRP A 26 2.80 -19.50 18.90
C TRP A 26 2.13 -20.19 20.09
N ARG A 27 2.62 -21.37 20.49
CA ARG A 27 2.11 -22.07 21.68
C ARG A 27 2.37 -21.27 22.94
N THR A 28 3.51 -20.60 23.03
CA THR A 28 3.86 -19.78 24.17
C THR A 28 2.92 -18.58 24.28
N LEU A 29 2.68 -17.86 23.18
CA LEU A 29 1.80 -16.69 23.16
C LEU A 29 0.34 -17.03 23.48
N ILE A 30 -0.20 -18.12 22.90
CA ILE A 30 -1.60 -18.53 23.10
C ILE A 30 -1.88 -18.95 24.55
N ASN A 31 -0.86 -19.38 25.30
CA ASN A 31 -1.02 -19.78 26.70
C ASN A 31 -0.94 -18.60 27.69
N LEU A 32 -0.67 -17.38 27.22
CA LEU A 32 -0.73 -16.18 28.05
C LEU A 32 -2.18 -15.71 28.18
N ASP A 33 -2.58 -15.30 29.38
CA ASP A 33 -3.80 -14.53 29.53
C ASP A 33 -3.64 -13.12 28.94
N ARG A 34 -4.77 -12.44 28.71
CA ARG A 34 -4.81 -11.12 28.07
C ARG A 34 -3.82 -10.13 28.70
N HIS A 35 -3.78 -10.02 30.02
CA HIS A 35 -2.93 -9.04 30.70
C HIS A 35 -1.45 -9.37 30.58
N ARG A 36 -1.09 -10.66 30.60
CA ARG A 36 0.29 -11.08 30.35
C ARG A 36 0.72 -10.84 28.91
N LEU A 37 -0.17 -11.08 27.94
CA LEU A 37 0.11 -10.79 26.55
C LEU A 37 0.30 -9.29 26.31
N GLU A 38 -0.55 -8.45 26.92
CA GLU A 38 -0.40 -6.98 26.91
C GLU A 38 0.95 -6.56 27.45
N GLY A 39 1.35 -7.03 28.64
CA GLY A 39 2.64 -6.66 29.22
C GLY A 39 3.85 -7.12 28.40
N VAL A 40 3.75 -8.27 27.69
CA VAL A 40 4.80 -8.71 26.78
C VAL A 40 4.89 -7.79 25.54
N ALA A 41 3.74 -7.36 25.00
CA ALA A 41 3.70 -6.43 23.88
C ALA A 41 4.26 -5.06 24.27
N GLU A 42 3.84 -4.49 25.40
CA GLU A 42 4.35 -3.21 25.92
C GLU A 42 5.87 -3.24 26.14
N MET A 43 6.39 -4.34 26.69
CA MET A 43 7.83 -4.52 26.89
C MET A 43 8.59 -4.63 25.56
N ALA A 44 7.99 -5.28 24.55
CA ALA A 44 8.60 -5.39 23.23
C ALA A 44 8.67 -4.03 22.54
N ILE A 45 7.59 -3.24 22.59
CA ILE A 45 7.55 -1.86 22.05
C ILE A 45 8.60 -1.01 22.76
N SER A 46 8.58 -0.96 24.10
CA SER A 46 9.56 -0.20 24.89
C SER A 46 11.02 -0.55 24.57
N LEU A 47 11.30 -1.79 24.17
CA LEU A 47 12.63 -2.23 23.76
C LEU A 47 13.00 -1.69 22.37
N LEU A 48 12.05 -1.65 21.43
CA LEU A 48 12.24 -1.06 20.10
C LEU A 48 12.53 0.43 20.24
N ASP A 49 11.70 1.17 20.98
CA ASP A 49 11.91 2.59 21.27
C ASP A 49 13.29 2.87 21.88
N ALA A 50 13.78 1.97 22.74
CA ALA A 50 15.12 2.10 23.33
C ALA A 50 16.26 1.84 22.34
N ILE A 51 16.01 1.08 21.26
CA ILE A 51 16.97 0.74 20.21
C ILE A 51 17.08 1.85 19.17
N ASP A 52 15.96 2.37 18.70
CA ASP A 52 15.92 3.37 17.62
C ASP A 52 15.72 4.81 18.13
N GLY A 53 15.31 4.98 19.38
CA GLY A 53 15.05 6.29 19.98
C GLY A 53 13.75 6.91 19.48
N ASP A 54 12.87 6.12 18.86
CA ASP A 54 11.55 6.53 18.40
C ASP A 54 10.55 6.15 19.49
N PRO A 55 10.11 7.10 20.35
CA PRO A 55 8.98 6.81 21.21
C PRO A 55 7.79 6.54 20.30
N ASP A 56 7.06 5.45 20.54
CA ASP A 56 5.79 5.10 19.87
C ASP A 56 4.67 6.09 20.27
N ILE A 57 5.00 7.36 20.17
CA ILE A 57 4.25 8.59 20.39
C ILE A 57 4.49 9.36 19.12
N GLU A 58 3.55 9.34 18.19
CA GLU A 58 3.68 10.08 16.95
C GLU A 58 3.45 11.57 17.23
N PRO A 59 4.49 12.43 17.31
CA PRO A 59 4.28 13.84 17.62
C PRO A 59 3.60 14.58 16.45
N ASN A 60 3.60 13.92 15.28
CA ASN A 60 2.98 14.32 14.02
C ASN A 60 1.84 13.34 13.63
N GLY A 61 1.39 12.50 14.57
CA GLY A 61 0.03 12.00 14.54
C GLY A 61 -0.88 13.19 14.78
N ASP A 62 -2.02 13.22 14.12
CA ASP A 62 -2.82 14.44 13.98
C ASP A 62 -3.42 14.97 15.31
N GLU A 63 -3.28 14.18 16.40
CA GLU A 63 -3.68 14.48 17.77
C GLU A 63 -3.19 15.85 18.29
N LEU A 64 -2.08 16.36 17.71
CA LEU A 64 -1.51 17.67 18.03
C LEU A 64 -1.37 18.63 16.85
N ASP A 65 -1.37 18.16 15.60
CA ASP A 65 -1.02 18.98 14.43
C ASP A 65 -2.01 18.94 13.24
N GLY A 66 -2.99 18.03 13.24
CA GLY A 66 -4.03 17.95 12.20
C GLY A 66 -3.52 17.60 10.80
N THR A 67 -2.42 16.85 10.68
CA THR A 67 -1.79 16.49 9.38
C THR A 67 -2.48 15.37 8.60
N ALA A 68 -3.50 14.72 9.16
CA ALA A 68 -4.30 13.67 8.52
C ALA A 68 -3.46 12.43 8.09
N ALA A 69 -2.63 11.91 9.00
CA ALA A 69 -1.86 10.68 8.83
C ALA A 69 -2.76 9.42 8.81
N GLU A 70 -2.19 8.26 8.49
CA GLU A 70 -2.91 7.04 8.04
C GLU A 70 -3.49 6.18 9.18
N ASP A 71 -3.11 6.42 10.43
CA ASP A 71 -3.50 5.66 11.63
C ASP A 71 -4.82 6.15 12.26
N ASP A 72 -5.46 7.08 11.56
CA ASP A 72 -6.41 8.01 12.13
C ASP A 72 -7.85 7.61 11.74
N PHE A 73 -8.67 7.22 12.72
CA PHE A 73 -10.13 7.12 12.55
C PHE A 73 -10.72 8.53 12.57
N VAL A 74 -10.31 9.38 11.64
CA VAL A 74 -10.77 10.76 11.57
C VAL A 74 -12.16 10.83 10.97
N ASP A 75 -13.13 11.25 11.78
CA ASP A 75 -14.46 11.72 11.33
C ASP A 75 -14.35 12.87 10.31
N GLN A 76 -13.16 13.48 10.16
CA GLN A 76 -12.88 14.64 9.33
C GLN A 76 -13.05 14.40 7.82
N ASN A 77 -13.10 13.13 7.36
CA ASN A 77 -13.46 12.86 5.96
C ASN A 77 -14.93 13.22 5.67
N TRP A 78 -15.83 13.26 6.67
CA TRP A 78 -17.22 13.67 6.46
C TRP A 78 -17.37 15.09 5.88
N ALA A 79 -16.47 16.02 6.21
CA ALA A 79 -16.59 17.40 5.77
C ALA A 79 -15.86 17.71 4.44
N TRP A 80 -14.92 16.87 4.00
CA TRP A 80 -14.03 17.15 2.86
C TRP A 80 -14.22 16.22 1.66
N ARG A 81 -14.50 14.92 1.85
CA ARG A 81 -14.67 13.96 0.74
C ARG A 81 -15.81 12.94 0.91
N CYS A 82 -16.43 12.81 2.09
CA CYS A 82 -17.52 11.86 2.37
C CYS A 82 -17.19 10.38 2.04
N GLU A 83 -15.92 10.00 2.00
CA GLU A 83 -15.48 8.65 1.63
C GLU A 83 -14.58 8.06 2.74
N PRO A 84 -14.45 6.74 2.91
CA PRO A 84 -13.41 6.18 3.77
C PRO A 84 -12.02 6.36 3.12
N GLY A 85 -10.99 6.76 3.85
CA GLY A 85 -9.60 6.79 3.36
C GLY A 85 -8.77 8.01 3.80
N CYS A 86 -7.44 7.87 3.75
CA CYS A 86 -6.45 8.90 4.07
C CYS A 86 -5.87 9.47 2.76
N PRO A 87 -5.99 10.78 2.47
CA PRO A 87 -5.50 11.38 1.22
C PRO A 87 -3.97 11.27 1.01
N VAL A 88 -3.22 11.02 2.09
CA VAL A 88 -1.76 10.84 2.04
C VAL A 88 -1.41 9.44 1.53
N ALA A 89 -2.15 8.42 1.95
CA ALA A 89 -1.97 7.03 1.54
C ALA A 89 -2.71 6.68 0.23
N ASP A 90 -3.82 7.35 -0.03
CA ASP A 90 -4.64 7.25 -1.24
C ASP A 90 -4.52 8.54 -2.09
N PRO A 91 -3.32 8.95 -2.58
CA PRO A 91 -3.17 10.19 -3.35
C PRO A 91 -3.90 10.17 -4.69
N ASP A 92 -4.42 9.02 -5.10
CA ASP A 92 -5.22 8.80 -6.31
C ASP A 92 -6.72 9.05 -6.12
N CYS A 93 -7.24 9.35 -4.93
CA CYS A 93 -8.67 9.69 -4.79
C CYS A 93 -9.07 11.09 -5.33
N ASP A 94 -8.19 11.79 -6.09
CA ASP A 94 -8.53 13.00 -6.87
C ASP A 94 -8.73 12.75 -8.38
N VAL A 95 -8.55 11.51 -8.87
CA VAL A 95 -8.91 11.17 -10.26
C VAL A 95 -10.38 10.79 -10.35
N GLY A 96 -11.22 11.78 -10.70
CA GLY A 96 -12.62 11.67 -11.17
C GLY A 96 -13.26 10.29 -10.99
N VAL A 97 -13.90 10.11 -9.84
CA VAL A 97 -14.37 8.81 -9.33
C VAL A 97 -15.34 8.13 -10.31
N LEU A 98 -14.80 7.27 -11.18
CA LEU A 98 -15.58 6.21 -11.79
C LEU A 98 -15.73 5.11 -10.73
N LEU A 99 -16.74 5.25 -9.86
CA LEU A 99 -16.97 4.30 -8.77
C LEU A 99 -16.91 2.85 -9.29
N PRO A 100 -16.14 1.95 -8.65
CA PRO A 100 -16.09 0.54 -9.03
C PRO A 100 -17.49 -0.06 -9.14
N ARG A 101 -17.81 -0.63 -10.30
CA ARG A 101 -19.10 -1.30 -10.55
C ARG A 101 -18.86 -2.79 -10.58
N TYR A 102 -19.37 -3.50 -9.59
CA TYR A 102 -19.29 -4.96 -9.54
C TYR A 102 -20.52 -5.63 -10.17
N GLY A 103 -20.31 -6.80 -10.75
CA GLY A 103 -21.39 -7.71 -11.15
C GLY A 103 -21.88 -8.58 -9.98
N THR A 104 -22.77 -9.53 -10.27
CA THR A 104 -23.21 -10.54 -9.30
C THR A 104 -22.04 -11.40 -8.79
N ASP A 105 -21.03 -11.60 -9.63
CA ASP A 105 -19.78 -12.25 -9.26
C ASP A 105 -18.73 -11.16 -8.98
N GLN A 106 -18.22 -11.13 -7.75
CA GLN A 106 -17.22 -10.17 -7.30
C GLN A 106 -15.79 -10.74 -7.32
N THR A 107 -15.59 -11.98 -7.76
CA THR A 107 -14.25 -12.62 -7.80
C THR A 107 -13.37 -12.11 -8.93
N ALA A 108 -13.94 -11.46 -9.94
CA ALA A 108 -13.25 -10.95 -11.12
C ALA A 108 -12.81 -9.48 -11.03
N GLY A 109 -13.18 -8.77 -9.95
CA GLY A 109 -12.93 -7.34 -9.82
C GLY A 109 -14.05 -6.46 -10.42
N PRO A 110 -13.81 -5.14 -10.58
CA PRO A 110 -14.80 -4.20 -11.09
C PRO A 110 -15.03 -4.35 -12.60
N VAL A 111 -16.29 -4.47 -13.01
CA VAL A 111 -16.71 -4.59 -14.43
C VAL A 111 -16.35 -3.34 -15.23
N ASN A 112 -16.41 -2.16 -14.60
CA ASN A 112 -16.03 -0.91 -15.26
C ASN A 112 -14.53 -0.77 -15.51
N GLU A 113 -13.68 -1.55 -14.82
CA GLU A 113 -12.25 -1.63 -15.12
C GLU A 113 -12.03 -2.40 -16.42
N GLU A 114 -12.68 -3.55 -16.59
CA GLU A 114 -12.60 -4.34 -17.83
C GLU A 114 -13.09 -3.55 -19.05
N GLU A 115 -14.20 -2.80 -18.88
CA GLU A 115 -14.73 -1.91 -19.92
C GLU A 115 -13.73 -0.80 -20.27
N ALA A 116 -13.14 -0.15 -19.26
CA ALA A 116 -12.15 0.91 -19.45
C ALA A 116 -10.88 0.39 -20.15
N VAL A 117 -10.40 -0.80 -19.77
CA VAL A 117 -9.25 -1.45 -20.41
C VAL A 117 -9.55 -1.75 -21.88
N ARG A 118 -10.74 -2.27 -22.19
CA ARG A 118 -11.15 -2.55 -23.57
C ARG A 118 -11.21 -1.27 -24.41
N GLU A 119 -11.85 -0.22 -23.89
CA GLU A 119 -11.95 1.08 -24.58
C GLU A 119 -10.57 1.67 -24.85
N TRP A 120 -9.65 1.58 -23.89
CA TRP A 120 -8.28 2.03 -24.05
C TRP A 120 -7.54 1.26 -25.14
N GLN A 121 -7.65 -0.07 -25.16
CA GLN A 121 -7.03 -0.92 -26.18
C GLN A 121 -7.58 -0.61 -27.59
N GLU A 122 -8.88 -0.41 -27.72
CA GLU A 122 -9.51 -0.01 -28.99
C GLU A 122 -9.03 1.36 -29.47
N ALA A 123 -8.87 2.32 -28.54
CA ALA A 123 -8.34 3.64 -28.84
C ALA A 123 -6.87 3.60 -29.30
N GLU A 124 -6.03 2.77 -28.67
CA GLU A 124 -4.64 2.56 -29.11
C GLU A 124 -4.57 1.96 -30.51
N LEU A 125 -5.38 0.92 -30.79
CA LEU A 125 -5.45 0.30 -32.12
C LEU A 125 -5.93 1.30 -33.18
N ALA A 126 -6.95 2.10 -32.86
CA ALA A 126 -7.44 3.15 -33.75
C ALA A 126 -6.38 4.23 -34.02
N ALA A 127 -5.61 4.62 -33.01
CA ALA A 127 -4.51 5.57 -33.15
C ALA A 127 -3.37 4.99 -34.02
N ALA A 128 -3.01 3.73 -33.82
CA ALA A 128 -2.02 3.02 -34.61
C ALA A 128 -2.43 2.92 -36.08
N TRP A 129 -3.67 2.51 -36.37
CA TRP A 129 -4.22 2.46 -37.73
C TRP A 129 -4.25 3.84 -38.40
N ARG A 130 -4.63 4.89 -37.65
CA ARG A 130 -4.64 6.27 -38.15
C ARG A 130 -3.23 6.72 -38.55
N LYS A 131 -2.24 6.42 -37.72
CA LYS A 131 -0.82 6.70 -37.99
C LYS A 131 -0.32 5.95 -39.23
N GLU A 132 -0.65 4.66 -39.36
CA GLU A 132 -0.27 3.84 -40.53
C GLU A 132 -0.86 4.39 -41.84
N ASN A 133 -2.13 4.78 -41.85
CA ASN A 133 -2.76 5.35 -43.04
C ASN A 133 -2.24 6.73 -43.42
N LEU A 134 -1.89 7.58 -42.44
CA LEU A 134 -1.21 8.84 -42.68
C LEU A 134 0.16 8.62 -43.32
N MET A 135 0.93 7.64 -42.83
CA MET A 135 2.23 7.28 -43.42
C MET A 135 2.10 6.77 -44.85
N ARG A 136 1.08 5.94 -45.15
CA ARG A 136 0.80 5.46 -46.52
C ARG A 136 0.37 6.59 -47.46
N ARG A 137 -0.42 7.56 -46.98
CA ARG A 137 -0.89 8.70 -47.78
C ARG A 137 0.18 9.77 -48.01
N GLY A 138 1.16 9.89 -47.12
CA GLY A 138 2.30 10.81 -47.27
C GLY A 138 3.43 10.29 -48.17
N GLN A 139 3.34 9.06 -48.67
CA GLN A 139 4.30 8.43 -49.58
C GLN A 139 3.79 8.34 -51.03
N ALA A 140 2.64 8.95 -51.34
CA ALA A 140 2.04 9.00 -52.68
C ALA A 140 2.30 10.36 -53.37
#